data_AF-A0A0P9D4W2-F1
#
_entry.id   AF-A0A0P9D4W2-F1
#
_cell.length_a   1.000
_cell.length_b   1.000
_cell.length_c   1.000
_cell.angle_alpha   90.00
_cell.angle_beta   90.00
_cell.angle_gamma   90.00
#
_symmetry.space_group_name_H-M   'P 1'
#
loop_
_entity.id
_entity.type
_entity.pdbx_description
1 polymer ?
#
loop_
_entity_poly.entity_id
_entity_poly.type
_entity_poly.pdbx_seq_one_letter_code
_entity_poly.pdbx_strand_id
1 'polypeptide(L)'
;MAFESLSDLRDFAAEMAWQAGKLTLRYFQTDIAVESKADDSPVTVADRQAERMMREMIEARYPAHSILGEEEGETRPGASFRWILDPIDGTKTFVRGVPFYAVLVGLERDGEPV
;
A
#
# COMPACT_ATOMS: atom_id res chain seq x y z
N MET A 1 -10.82 20.80 -14.10
CA MET A 1 -10.01 19.79 -13.40
C MET A 1 -8.83 20.52 -12.81
N ALA A 2 -8.66 20.50 -11.49
CA ALA A 2 -7.48 21.10 -10.88
C ALA A 2 -6.25 20.32 -11.35
N PHE A 3 -5.19 21.02 -11.74
CA PHE A 3 -3.90 20.37 -11.99
C PHE A 3 -3.41 19.80 -10.66
N GLU A 4 -3.19 18.50 -10.60
CA GLU A 4 -2.60 17.84 -9.44
C GLU A 4 -1.11 18.14 -9.43
N SER A 5 -0.63 18.88 -8.43
CA SER A 5 0.80 19.13 -8.31
C SER A 5 1.50 17.89 -7.77
N LEU A 6 2.76 17.67 -8.15
CA LEU A 6 3.58 16.61 -7.58
C LEU A 6 3.75 16.76 -6.05
N SER A 7 3.66 17.99 -5.53
CA SER A 7 3.66 18.20 -4.08
C SER A 7 2.41 17.61 -3.43
N ASP A 8 1.22 17.85 -3.98
CA ASP A 8 -0.03 17.33 -3.42
C ASP A 8 -0.05 15.80 -3.44
N LEU A 9 0.43 15.20 -4.54
CA LEU A 9 0.53 13.76 -4.70
C LEU A 9 1.51 13.14 -3.71
N ARG A 10 2.70 13.74 -3.54
CA ARG A 10 3.70 13.32 -2.55
C ARG A 10 3.14 13.43 -1.13
N ASP A 11 2.49 14.54 -0.81
CA ASP A 11 1.96 14.77 0.54
C ASP A 11 0.84 13.77 0.87
N PHE A 12 0.01 13.44 -0.12
CA PHE A 12 -0.96 12.37 0.00
C PHE A 12 -0.31 10.99 0.17
N ALA A 13 0.75 10.69 -0.59
CA ALA A 13 1.51 9.44 -0.47
C ALA A 13 2.10 9.28 0.94
N ALA A 14 2.67 10.35 1.50
CA ALA A 14 3.24 10.37 2.83
C ALA A 14 2.17 10.14 3.93
N GLU A 15 1.01 10.79 3.80
CA GLU A 15 -0.12 10.59 4.71
C GLU A 15 -0.63 9.13 4.64
N MET A 16 -0.76 8.59 3.43
CA MET A 16 -1.20 7.21 3.23
C MET A 16 -0.22 6.21 3.86
N ALA A 17 1.08 6.37 3.60
CA ALA A 17 2.11 5.54 4.22
C ALA A 17 2.10 5.63 5.75
N TRP A 18 1.87 6.84 6.30
CA TRP A 18 1.76 7.05 7.74
C TRP A 18 0.56 6.34 8.36
N GLN A 19 -0.62 6.43 7.75
CA GLN A 19 -1.82 5.75 8.25
C GLN A 19 -1.70 4.23 8.16
N ALA A 20 -1.19 3.71 7.03
CA ALA A 20 -0.91 2.29 6.87
C ALA A 20 0.10 1.80 7.92
N GLY A 21 1.18 2.53 8.16
CA GLY A 21 2.17 2.20 9.19
C GLY A 21 1.56 2.16 10.59
N LYS A 22 0.68 3.10 10.94
CA LYS A 22 -0.06 3.07 12.21
C LYS A 22 -1.00 1.87 12.33
N LEU A 23 -1.58 1.40 11.23
CA LEU A 23 -2.43 0.21 11.23
C LEU A 23 -1.59 -1.05 11.42
N THR A 24 -0.51 -1.22 10.65
CA THR A 24 0.36 -2.40 10.74
C THR A 24 1.05 -2.51 12.10
N LEU A 25 1.39 -1.39 12.75
CA LEU A 25 1.92 -1.39 14.11
C LEU A 25 0.96 -1.95 15.17
N ARG A 26 -0.37 -1.93 14.95
CA ARG A 26 -1.33 -2.56 15.89
C ARG A 26 -1.23 -4.08 15.90
N TYR A 27 -0.62 -4.63 14.86
CA TYR A 27 -0.49 -6.04 14.57
C TYR A 27 0.93 -6.57 14.82
N PHE A 28 1.92 -5.69 14.84
CA PHE A 28 3.31 -6.03 15.11
C PHE A 28 3.46 -6.65 16.51
N GLN A 29 4.17 -7.78 16.61
CA GLN A 29 4.37 -8.56 17.85
C GLN A 29 3.08 -9.00 18.55
N THR A 30 2.02 -9.26 17.77
CA THR A 30 0.78 -9.88 18.26
C THR A 30 0.64 -11.32 17.74
N ASP A 31 -0.26 -12.11 18.33
CA ASP A 31 -0.62 -13.45 17.84
C ASP A 31 -1.48 -13.37 16.57
N ILE A 32 -0.89 -12.89 15.48
CA ILE A 32 -1.60 -12.74 14.21
C ILE A 32 -1.67 -14.06 13.45
N ALA A 33 -2.81 -14.33 12.83
CA ALA A 33 -2.92 -15.40 11.85
C ALA A 33 -2.10 -15.03 10.60
N VAL A 34 -1.19 -15.92 10.24
CA VAL A 34 -0.36 -15.82 9.04
C VAL A 34 -0.90 -16.82 8.02
N GLU A 35 -1.26 -16.34 6.85
CA GLU A 35 -1.55 -17.17 5.68
C GLU A 35 -0.31 -17.22 4.79
N SER A 36 -0.09 -18.30 4.05
CA SER A 36 0.98 -18.37 3.04
C SER A 36 0.41 -18.09 1.66
N LYS A 37 1.04 -17.19 0.90
CA LYS A 37 0.77 -17.00 -0.52
C LYS A 37 1.33 -18.19 -1.34
N ALA A 38 1.00 -18.23 -2.64
CA ALA A 38 1.44 -19.28 -3.54
C ALA A 38 2.97 -19.37 -3.74
N ASP A 39 3.69 -18.31 -3.40
CA ASP A 39 5.16 -18.21 -3.45
C ASP A 39 5.83 -18.42 -2.07
N ASP A 40 5.10 -18.96 -1.09
CA ASP A 40 5.51 -19.16 0.30
C ASP A 40 5.88 -17.86 1.06
N SER A 41 5.54 -16.69 0.52
CA SER A 41 5.57 -15.45 1.31
C SER A 41 4.43 -15.47 2.33
N PRO A 42 4.68 -15.07 3.60
CA PRO A 42 3.61 -14.89 4.56
C PRO A 42 2.81 -13.65 4.19
N VAL A 43 1.49 -13.72 4.28
CA VAL A 43 0.58 -12.58 4.27
C VAL A 43 -0.20 -12.57 5.57
N THR A 44 -0.36 -11.39 6.15
CA THR A 44 -1.09 -11.24 7.40
C THR A 44 -2.42 -10.52 7.17
N VAL A 45 -3.31 -10.61 8.16
CA VAL A 45 -4.50 -9.76 8.22
C VAL A 45 -4.11 -8.26 8.21
N ALA A 46 -2.90 -7.92 8.67
CA ALA A 46 -2.39 -6.55 8.64
C ALA A 46 -2.16 -6.05 7.21
N ASP A 47 -1.58 -6.87 6.33
CA ASP A 47 -1.34 -6.54 4.92
C ASP A 47 -2.65 -6.17 4.21
N ARG A 48 -3.64 -7.08 4.27
CA ARG A 48 -4.93 -6.89 3.59
C ARG A 48 -5.69 -5.68 4.12
N GLN A 49 -5.68 -5.46 5.44
CA GLN A 49 -6.36 -4.30 6.02
C GLN A 49 -5.66 -3.00 5.69
N ALA A 50 -4.33 -2.97 5.68
CA ALA A 50 -3.57 -1.80 5.28
C ALA A 50 -3.78 -1.49 3.78
N GLU A 51 -3.70 -2.49 2.89
CA GLU A 51 -3.96 -2.30 1.46
C GLU A 51 -5.37 -1.76 1.21
N ARG A 52 -6.38 -2.36 1.85
CA ARG A 52 -7.76 -1.92 1.72
C ARG A 52 -7.94 -0.47 2.18
N MET A 53 -7.36 -0.08 3.33
CA MET A 53 -7.39 1.30 3.80
C MET A 53 -6.77 2.26 2.78
N MET A 54 -5.60 1.91 2.23
CA MET A 54 -4.93 2.72 1.22
C MET A 54 -5.76 2.85 -0.06
N ARG A 55 -6.38 1.76 -0.52
CA ARG A 55 -7.31 1.76 -1.65
C ARG A 55 -8.49 2.69 -1.41
N GLU A 56 -9.14 2.61 -0.25
CA GLU A 56 -10.27 3.48 0.13
C GLU A 56 -9.86 4.97 0.15
N MET A 57 -8.66 5.28 0.67
CA MET A 57 -8.12 6.66 0.64
C MET A 57 -7.91 7.17 -0.79
N ILE A 58 -7.33 6.35 -1.67
CA ILE A 58 -7.08 6.72 -3.07
C ILE A 58 -8.40 6.90 -3.80
N GLU A 59 -9.35 5.99 -3.66
CA GLU A 59 -10.65 6.07 -4.33
C GLU A 59 -11.44 7.31 -3.90
N ALA A 60 -11.34 7.71 -2.63
CA ALA A 60 -11.98 8.91 -2.12
C ALA A 60 -11.36 10.20 -2.68
N ARG A 61 -10.03 10.25 -2.82
CA ARG A 61 -9.30 11.47 -3.20
C ARG A 61 -9.04 11.61 -4.70
N TYR A 62 -8.80 10.48 -5.36
CA TYR A 62 -8.37 10.33 -6.75
C TYR A 62 -9.14 9.17 -7.44
N PRO A 63 -10.48 9.26 -7.58
CA PRO A 63 -11.32 8.16 -8.09
C PRO A 63 -11.00 7.71 -9.52
N ALA A 64 -10.23 8.52 -10.28
CA ALA A 64 -9.80 8.21 -11.64
C ALA A 64 -8.44 7.50 -11.71
N HIS A 65 -7.69 7.40 -10.61
CA HIS A 65 -6.36 6.78 -10.61
C HIS A 65 -6.48 5.26 -10.55
N SER A 66 -5.52 4.59 -11.18
CA SER A 66 -5.30 3.15 -11.03
C SER A 66 -4.59 2.87 -9.71
N ILE A 67 -4.79 1.67 -9.18
CA ILE A 67 -4.14 1.15 -7.98
C ILE A 67 -3.65 -0.25 -8.32
N LEU A 68 -2.36 -0.49 -8.12
CA LEU A 68 -1.71 -1.79 -8.16
C LEU A 68 -1.22 -2.13 -6.75
N GLY A 69 -1.92 -3.04 -6.08
CA GLY A 69 -1.51 -3.56 -4.77
C GLY A 69 -1.01 -5.00 -4.85
N GLU A 70 -0.19 -5.38 -3.89
CA GLU A 70 0.37 -6.73 -3.80
C GLU A 70 -0.72 -7.79 -3.59
N GLU A 71 -1.79 -7.47 -2.85
CA GLU A 71 -2.82 -8.44 -2.44
C GLU A 71 -4.03 -8.51 -3.38
N GLU A 72 -4.56 -7.36 -3.80
CA GLU A 72 -5.80 -7.30 -4.60
C GLU A 72 -5.56 -6.94 -6.08
N GLY A 73 -4.30 -6.81 -6.51
CA GLY A 73 -3.94 -6.60 -7.92
C GLY A 73 -4.30 -5.22 -8.46
N GLU A 74 -4.46 -5.12 -9.78
CA GLU A 74 -4.65 -3.84 -10.49
C GLU A 74 -6.12 -3.43 -10.65
N THR A 75 -6.39 -2.14 -10.46
CA THR A 75 -7.67 -1.49 -10.79
C THR A 75 -7.50 -0.53 -11.96
N ARG A 76 -8.57 -0.29 -12.74
CA ARG A 76 -8.61 0.71 -13.83
C ARG A 76 -7.35 0.68 -14.72
N PRO A 77 -7.05 -0.45 -15.38
CA PRO A 77 -5.89 -0.57 -16.24
C PRO A 77 -5.91 0.52 -17.32
N GLY A 78 -4.79 1.20 -17.53
CA GLY A 78 -4.63 2.27 -18.51
C GLY A 78 -4.97 3.69 -18.03
N ALA A 79 -5.24 3.90 -16.73
CA ALA A 79 -5.32 5.26 -16.17
C ALA A 79 -3.97 5.97 -16.25
N SER A 80 -3.97 7.29 -16.46
CA SER A 80 -2.74 8.10 -16.52
C SER A 80 -1.94 8.10 -15.22
N PHE A 81 -2.59 7.95 -14.07
CA PHE A 81 -1.89 7.82 -12.79
C PHE A 81 -2.13 6.43 -12.21
N ARG A 82 -1.07 5.80 -11.70
CA ARG A 82 -1.13 4.49 -11.04
C ARG A 82 -0.37 4.51 -9.73
N TRP A 83 -1.09 4.25 -8.64
CA TRP A 83 -0.50 4.04 -7.31
C TRP A 83 -0.02 2.60 -7.17
N ILE A 84 1.18 2.40 -6.65
CA ILE A 84 1.77 1.09 -6.39
C ILE A 84 1.91 0.93 -4.88
N LEU A 85 1.34 -0.14 -4.32
CA LEU A 85 1.21 -0.33 -2.88
C LEU A 85 1.84 -1.65 -2.43
N ASP A 86 2.73 -1.56 -1.44
CA ASP A 86 3.19 -2.71 -0.64
C ASP A 86 3.02 -2.32 0.84
N PRO A 87 1.99 -2.86 1.53
CA PRO A 87 1.71 -2.49 2.91
C PRO A 87 2.75 -2.95 3.93
N ILE A 88 3.44 -4.07 3.68
CA ILE A 88 4.49 -4.62 4.57
C ILE A 88 5.58 -5.27 3.71
N ASP A 89 6.50 -4.45 3.21
CA ASP A 89 7.73 -4.97 2.64
C ASP A 89 8.59 -5.56 3.77
N GLY A 90 8.90 -6.84 3.67
CA GLY A 90 9.52 -7.60 4.74
C GLY A 90 8.51 -8.35 5.63
N THR A 91 7.43 -8.91 5.08
CA THR A 91 6.44 -9.65 5.89
C THR A 91 7.05 -10.77 6.75
N LYS A 92 8.15 -11.40 6.31
CA LYS A 92 8.89 -12.40 7.10
C LYS A 92 9.55 -11.82 8.37
N THR A 93 10.08 -10.59 8.31
CA THR A 93 10.65 -9.91 9.48
C THR A 93 9.53 -9.42 10.39
N PHE A 94 8.45 -8.87 9.81
CA PHE A 94 7.25 -8.45 10.54
C PHE A 94 6.66 -9.58 11.40
N VAL A 95 6.39 -10.75 10.80
CA VAL A 95 5.83 -11.93 11.49
C VAL A 95 6.77 -12.45 12.59
N ARG A 96 8.08 -12.27 12.44
CA ARG A 96 9.07 -12.66 13.45
C ARG A 96 9.31 -11.61 14.53
N GLY A 97 8.58 -10.49 14.50
CA GLY A 97 8.76 -9.39 15.44
C GLY A 97 10.06 -8.62 15.27
N VAL A 98 10.70 -8.71 14.09
CA VAL A 98 11.90 -7.96 13.74
C VAL A 98 11.47 -6.63 13.12
N PRO A 99 11.91 -5.47 13.66
CA PRO A 99 11.45 -4.15 13.22
C PRO A 99 12.14 -3.66 11.94
N PHE A 100 12.35 -4.56 10.98
CA PHE A 100 12.92 -4.26 9.66
C PHE A 100 11.89 -4.57 8.60
N TYR A 101 10.84 -3.76 8.58
CA TYR A 101 9.80 -3.76 7.55
C TYR A 101 9.42 -2.31 7.24
N ALA A 102 8.80 -2.07 6.09
CA ALA A 102 8.36 -0.75 5.67
C ALA A 102 6.99 -0.79 4.99
N VAL A 103 6.34 0.36 4.92
CA VAL A 103 5.23 0.59 3.98
C VAL A 103 5.83 1.25 2.75
N LEU A 104 5.60 0.69 1.57
CA LEU A 104 6.06 1.27 0.31
C LEU A 104 4.86 1.82 -0.47
N VAL A 105 5.01 3.05 -0.95
CA VAL A 105 4.04 3.72 -1.81
C VAL A 105 4.80 4.31 -2.99
N GLY A 106 4.42 3.89 -4.19
CA GLY A 106 4.91 4.44 -5.46
C GLY A 106 3.80 5.11 -6.24
N LEU A 107 4.16 6.01 -7.14
CA LEU A 107 3.27 6.62 -8.10
C LEU A 107 3.92 6.61 -9.48
N GLU A 108 3.15 6.22 -10.48
CA GLU A 108 3.50 6.36 -11.88
C GLU A 108 2.57 7.36 -12.55
N ARG A 109 3.11 8.07 -13.53
CA ARG A 109 2.37 8.87 -14.50
C ARG A 109 2.68 8.38 -15.90
N ASP A 110 1.65 7.95 -16.61
CA ASP A 110 1.71 7.46 -17.98
C ASP A 110 2.77 6.34 -18.16
N GLY A 111 2.91 5.49 -17.14
CA GLY A 111 3.85 4.35 -17.10
C GLY A 111 5.25 4.66 -16.57
N GLU A 112 5.54 5.90 -16.20
CA GLU A 112 6.84 6.32 -15.67
C GLU A 112 6.73 6.72 -14.19
N PRO A 113 7.65 6.26 -13.30
CA PRO A 113 7.69 6.70 -11.91
C PRO A 113 7.93 8.21 -11.78
N VAL A 114 7.25 8.86 -10.82
CA VAL A 114 7.32 10.32 -10.58
C VAL A 114 7.54 10.71 -9.12
#